data_AF-A0A961TZ37-F1
#
_entry.id   AF-A0A961TZ37-F1
#
_cell.length_a   1.000
_cell.length_b   1.000
_cell.length_c   1.000
_cell.angle_alpha   90.00
_cell.angle_beta   90.00
_cell.angle_gamma   90.00
#
_symmetry.space_group_name_H-M   'P 1'
#
loop_
_entity.id
_entity.type
_entity.pdbx_description
1 polymer ?
#
loop_
_entity_poly.entity_id
_entity_poly.type
_entity_poly.pdbx_seq_one_letter_code
_entity_poly.pdbx_strand_id
1 'polypeptide(L)'
;MLDKQKHRDGLHGQTAERIRALADQQGLNWTQMKVADFTSDDLLLFRTRAEVLMASQFCDLPHRLRLSGYGVTLPAWLAICFADFVDPFIAERRFLDLWAARIENKAAPHYGPAEAWQHLMRVAGRKDGSVDMQRLRKRLGQTRPPVELTLPEYGLHGPIVGTIHASKGREASNVVLLLPNGAEFESIEDEIEETRVLFVGATRARASLIVGESNAFRASTLASGRVHRSAKNGKSTMVEIGRDGDITARGLVGRSEFSAADAAAGQAFLTKVADVVTTYKLEADADLDWRYRIRAGNEGPRVGALSRNLTYDLWEILSNRNQKNSHRPPGYVNHVRGQGCATIVLSPDDNDLDTLNEPWASSGFILTPRIAAFPPFFFS
;
A
#
# COMPACT_ATOMS: atom_id res chain seq x y z
N MET A 1 13.43 -13.04 35.82
CA MET A 1 11.95 -13.11 35.79
C MET A 1 11.43 -11.76 36.25
N LEU A 2 11.01 -10.92 35.32
CA LEU A 2 10.45 -9.60 35.65
C LEU A 2 8.95 -9.73 35.89
N ASP A 3 8.49 -9.05 36.94
CA ASP A 3 7.22 -9.24 37.62
C ASP A 3 6.03 -8.76 36.76
N LYS A 4 5.15 -9.68 36.38
CA LYS A 4 3.97 -9.41 35.53
C LYS A 4 2.95 -8.47 36.21
N GLN A 5 3.04 -8.29 37.53
CA GLN A 5 2.10 -7.41 38.25
C GLN A 5 2.39 -5.92 38.07
N LYS A 6 3.64 -5.49 37.82
CA LYS A 6 3.96 -4.05 37.70
C LYS A 6 3.43 -3.37 36.43
N HIS A 7 3.09 -4.13 35.39
CA HIS A 7 2.69 -3.57 34.09
C HIS A 7 1.19 -3.20 33.98
N ARG A 8 0.33 -3.64 34.91
CA ARG A 8 -1.10 -3.29 34.90
C ARG A 8 -1.42 -1.98 35.63
N ASP A 9 -0.59 -1.59 36.61
CA ASP A 9 -0.90 -0.48 37.51
C ASP A 9 -0.26 0.87 37.12
N GLY A 10 0.53 0.91 36.03
CA GLY A 10 1.19 2.10 35.52
C GLY A 10 0.25 3.10 34.82
N LEU A 11 0.74 4.32 34.56
CA LEU A 11 -0.03 5.41 33.93
C LEU A 11 -0.64 5.00 32.59
N HIS A 12 0.10 4.22 31.79
CA HIS A 12 -0.39 3.72 30.51
C HIS A 12 -1.54 2.73 30.71
N GLY A 13 -1.41 1.80 31.67
CA GLY A 13 -2.44 0.84 32.02
C GLY A 13 -3.73 1.51 32.46
N GLN A 14 -3.64 2.46 33.40
CA GLN A 14 -4.78 3.25 33.89
C GLN A 14 -5.46 4.04 32.78
N THR A 15 -4.68 4.64 31.88
CA THR A 15 -5.21 5.40 30.74
C THR A 15 -5.93 4.48 29.76
N ALA A 16 -5.36 3.31 29.44
CA ALA A 16 -6.00 2.32 28.59
C ALA A 16 -7.32 1.81 29.20
N GLU A 17 -7.37 1.57 30.52
CA GLU A 17 -8.63 1.21 31.21
C GLU A 17 -9.64 2.35 31.17
N ARG A 18 -9.21 3.59 31.38
CA ARG A 18 -10.12 4.75 31.31
C ARG A 18 -10.69 4.94 29.91
N ILE A 19 -9.88 4.78 28.88
CA ILE A 19 -10.30 4.80 27.48
C ILE A 19 -11.33 3.70 27.22
N ARG A 20 -11.07 2.46 27.67
CA ARG A 20 -12.04 1.37 27.55
C ARG A 20 -13.36 1.74 28.23
N ALA A 21 -13.32 2.17 29.49
CA ALA A 21 -14.52 2.51 30.26
C ALA A 21 -15.38 3.62 29.64
N LEU A 22 -14.78 4.48 28.81
CA LEU A 22 -15.46 5.58 28.11
C LEU A 22 -15.82 5.24 26.65
N ALA A 23 -15.40 4.08 26.13
CA ALA A 23 -15.70 3.66 24.77
C ALA A 23 -17.16 3.21 24.63
N ASP A 24 -17.79 3.51 23.50
CA ASP A 24 -19.16 3.09 23.20
C ASP A 24 -19.28 1.58 23.00
N GLN A 25 -18.21 0.96 22.50
CA GLN A 25 -18.12 -0.48 22.26
C GLN A 25 -16.70 -0.99 22.58
N GLN A 26 -16.63 -2.23 23.05
CA GLN A 26 -15.38 -2.91 23.43
C GLN A 26 -15.33 -4.34 22.90
N GLY A 27 -14.13 -4.93 22.91
CA GLY A 27 -13.93 -6.37 22.68
C GLY A 27 -13.90 -6.76 21.20
N LEU A 28 -13.80 -5.78 20.29
CA LEU A 28 -13.68 -6.04 18.87
C LEU A 28 -12.28 -6.57 18.54
N ASN A 29 -12.25 -7.79 18.00
CA ASN A 29 -11.06 -8.32 17.36
C ASN A 29 -11.08 -7.90 15.89
N TRP A 30 -9.99 -7.28 15.42
CA TRP A 30 -9.92 -6.78 14.05
C TRP A 30 -10.11 -7.88 13.00
N THR A 31 -9.77 -9.14 13.30
CA THR A 31 -9.96 -10.27 12.38
C THR A 31 -11.43 -10.70 12.23
N GLN A 32 -12.32 -10.21 13.09
CA GLN A 32 -13.74 -10.52 13.10
C GLN A 32 -14.61 -9.38 12.54
N MET A 33 -13.99 -8.27 12.18
CA MET A 33 -14.62 -7.08 11.61
C MET A 33 -15.15 -7.32 10.20
N LYS A 34 -16.37 -6.83 9.91
CA LYS A 34 -17.02 -6.94 8.59
C LYS A 34 -17.10 -5.58 7.90
N VAL A 35 -17.26 -5.60 6.57
CA VAL A 35 -17.38 -4.36 5.75
C VAL A 35 -18.50 -3.46 6.28
N ALA A 36 -19.64 -4.07 6.64
CA ALA A 36 -20.84 -3.35 7.07
C ALA A 36 -20.66 -2.60 8.41
N ASP A 37 -19.59 -2.90 9.14
CA ASP A 37 -19.30 -2.27 10.43
C ASP A 37 -18.62 -0.90 10.26
N PHE A 38 -18.18 -0.55 9.03
CA PHE A 38 -17.39 0.67 8.78
C PHE A 38 -17.85 1.46 7.55
N THR A 39 -17.73 2.76 7.67
CA THR A 39 -17.82 3.70 6.56
C THR A 39 -16.43 4.00 5.99
N SER A 40 -16.38 4.65 4.82
CA SER A 40 -15.11 5.08 4.23
C SER A 40 -14.36 6.09 5.10
N ASP A 41 -15.05 6.84 5.94
CA ASP A 41 -14.46 7.94 6.71
C ASP A 41 -13.99 7.51 8.11
N ASP A 42 -14.25 6.26 8.49
CA ASP A 42 -13.83 5.72 9.78
C ASP A 42 -12.31 5.52 9.84
N LEU A 43 -11.74 5.74 11.03
CA LEU A 43 -10.32 5.51 11.29
C LEU A 43 -10.10 4.25 12.12
N LEU A 44 -9.25 3.36 11.62
CA LEU A 44 -8.76 2.20 12.35
C LEU A 44 -7.31 2.48 12.73
N LEU A 45 -7.10 2.76 14.03
CA LEU A 45 -5.84 3.27 14.55
C LEU A 45 -5.11 2.21 15.36
N PHE A 46 -3.90 1.91 14.91
CA PHE A 46 -2.97 1.01 15.57
C PHE A 46 -1.79 1.79 16.17
N ARG A 47 -1.07 1.18 17.12
CA ARG A 47 0.11 1.81 17.70
C ARG A 47 1.28 1.76 16.74
N THR A 48 1.55 0.61 16.13
CA THR A 48 2.76 0.39 15.33
C THR A 48 2.47 0.10 13.86
N ARG A 49 3.47 0.35 13.00
CA ARG A 49 3.39 -0.01 11.57
C ARG A 49 3.20 -1.51 11.38
N ALA A 50 3.89 -2.34 12.17
CA ALA A 50 3.79 -3.79 12.08
C ALA A 50 2.36 -4.27 12.35
N GLU A 51 1.64 -3.64 13.28
CA GLU A 51 0.24 -3.94 13.55
C GLU A 51 -0.67 -3.56 12.38
N VAL A 52 -0.51 -2.36 11.80
CA VAL A 52 -1.25 -1.94 10.59
C VAL A 52 -1.01 -2.92 9.44
N LEU A 53 0.25 -3.31 9.23
CA LEU A 53 0.64 -4.22 8.17
C LEU A 53 0.09 -5.64 8.39
N MET A 54 0.13 -6.14 9.63
CA MET A 54 -0.51 -7.39 10.01
C MET A 54 -2.03 -7.33 9.79
N ALA A 55 -2.67 -6.21 10.15
CA ALA A 55 -4.09 -5.99 9.92
C ALA A 55 -4.40 -6.04 8.42
N SER A 56 -3.72 -5.23 7.62
CA SER A 56 -3.87 -5.23 6.15
C SER A 56 -3.66 -6.62 5.52
N GLN A 57 -2.67 -7.37 6.00
CA GLN A 57 -2.29 -8.68 5.47
C GLN A 57 -3.38 -9.76 5.59
N PHE A 58 -4.24 -9.71 6.63
CA PHE A 58 -5.34 -10.67 6.79
C PHE A 58 -6.72 -10.02 6.74
N CYS A 59 -6.81 -8.77 6.26
CA CYS A 59 -8.06 -8.09 6.01
C CYS A 59 -8.52 -8.33 4.57
N ASP A 60 -9.76 -8.82 4.42
CA ASP A 60 -10.44 -8.93 3.12
C ASP A 60 -11.24 -7.67 2.75
N LEU A 61 -11.38 -6.72 3.67
CA LEU A 61 -12.07 -5.46 3.42
C LEU A 61 -11.20 -4.56 2.54
N PRO A 62 -11.74 -3.98 1.45
CA PRO A 62 -11.10 -2.86 0.77
C PRO A 62 -10.86 -1.72 1.78
N HIS A 63 -9.63 -1.21 1.82
CA HIS A 63 -9.28 -0.15 2.76
C HIS A 63 -8.13 0.72 2.24
N ARG A 64 -8.00 1.87 2.88
CA ARG A 64 -6.94 2.84 2.64
C ARG A 64 -5.90 2.75 3.73
N LEU A 65 -4.64 2.68 3.34
CA LEU A 65 -3.50 2.70 4.25
C LEU A 65 -2.94 4.10 4.37
N ARG A 66 -2.78 4.54 5.62
CA ARG A 66 -2.09 5.77 5.97
C ARG A 66 -0.76 5.44 6.64
N LEU A 67 0.21 5.11 5.79
CA LEU A 67 1.55 4.72 6.16
C LEU A 67 2.57 5.47 5.30
N SER A 68 3.69 5.88 5.89
CA SER A 68 4.80 6.44 5.12
C SER A 68 5.50 5.38 4.26
N GLY A 69 6.27 5.79 3.25
CA GLY A 69 7.13 4.88 2.48
C GLY A 69 6.48 4.12 1.32
N TYR A 70 5.23 4.43 0.97
CA TYR A 70 4.51 3.85 -0.19
C TYR A 70 4.50 4.76 -1.45
N GLY A 71 5.21 5.88 -1.41
CA GLY A 71 5.26 6.84 -2.52
C GLY A 71 3.95 7.61 -2.74
N VAL A 72 3.94 8.47 -3.75
CA VAL A 72 2.71 9.13 -4.21
C VAL A 72 1.89 8.14 -5.03
N THR A 73 0.56 8.19 -4.90
CA THR A 73 -0.31 7.28 -5.65
C THR A 73 -1.20 8.03 -6.63
N LEU A 74 -1.12 7.63 -7.90
CA LEU A 74 -2.02 8.07 -8.96
C LEU A 74 -3.15 7.05 -9.13
N PRO A 75 -4.38 7.49 -9.47
CA PRO A 75 -5.51 6.58 -9.67
C PRO A 75 -5.28 5.66 -10.88
N ALA A 76 -5.77 4.43 -10.78
CA ALA A 76 -5.66 3.41 -11.83
C ALA A 76 -6.27 3.83 -13.17
N TRP A 77 -7.33 4.66 -13.14
CA TRP A 77 -8.04 5.07 -14.35
C TRP A 77 -7.14 5.79 -15.35
N LEU A 78 -6.08 6.49 -14.91
CA LEU A 78 -5.13 7.15 -15.79
C LEU A 78 -4.45 6.15 -16.72
N ALA A 79 -3.86 5.08 -16.18
CA ALA A 79 -3.26 4.02 -16.98
C ALA A 79 -4.31 3.28 -17.81
N ILE A 80 -5.47 2.96 -17.25
CA ILE A 80 -6.51 2.24 -17.98
C ILE A 80 -7.02 3.06 -19.18
N CYS A 81 -7.16 4.38 -19.04
CA CYS A 81 -7.54 5.27 -20.13
C CYS A 81 -6.42 5.46 -21.16
N PHE A 82 -5.16 5.61 -20.72
CA PHE A 82 -4.09 6.14 -21.57
C PHE A 82 -2.96 5.16 -21.90
N ALA A 83 -3.01 3.90 -21.46
CA ALA A 83 -1.94 2.92 -21.67
C ALA A 83 -1.50 2.74 -23.14
N ASP A 84 -2.39 2.98 -24.10
CA ASP A 84 -2.12 2.91 -25.54
C ASP A 84 -2.39 4.23 -26.28
N PHE A 85 -2.59 5.33 -25.55
CA PHE A 85 -2.85 6.63 -26.16
C PHE A 85 -1.54 7.33 -26.50
N VAL A 86 -1.30 7.53 -27.79
CA VAL A 86 -0.02 8.06 -28.32
C VAL A 86 -0.14 9.43 -28.99
N ASP A 87 -1.37 9.92 -29.19
CA ASP A 87 -1.57 11.24 -29.79
C ASP A 87 -1.07 12.34 -28.84
N PRO A 88 -0.48 13.43 -29.36
CA PRO A 88 0.07 14.50 -28.53
C PRO A 88 -1.01 15.28 -27.76
N PHE A 89 -2.25 15.26 -28.26
CA PHE A 89 -3.37 15.99 -27.67
C PHE A 89 -4.60 15.11 -27.61
N ILE A 90 -5.36 15.24 -26.52
CA ILE A 90 -6.68 14.64 -26.39
C ILE A 90 -7.73 15.73 -26.23
N ALA A 91 -8.82 15.64 -26.99
CA ALA A 91 -10.00 16.49 -26.83
C ALA A 91 -11.01 15.83 -25.88
N GLU A 92 -11.86 16.65 -25.25
CA GLU A 92 -12.84 16.19 -24.24
C GLU A 92 -13.70 15.04 -24.74
N ARG A 93 -14.29 15.16 -25.93
CA ARG A 93 -15.13 14.10 -26.51
C ARG A 93 -14.38 12.77 -26.59
N ARG A 94 -13.14 12.78 -27.06
CA ARG A 94 -12.32 11.56 -27.16
C ARG A 94 -11.99 10.98 -25.79
N PHE A 95 -11.73 11.83 -24.80
CA PHE A 95 -11.54 11.39 -23.42
C PHE A 95 -12.81 10.72 -22.86
N LEU A 96 -13.98 11.32 -23.06
CA LEU A 96 -15.26 10.75 -22.63
C LEU A 96 -15.53 9.39 -23.30
N ASP A 97 -15.21 9.25 -24.59
CA ASP A 97 -15.32 7.97 -25.30
C ASP A 97 -14.40 6.89 -24.68
N LEU A 98 -13.14 7.24 -24.37
CA LEU A 98 -12.21 6.33 -23.69
C LEU A 98 -12.68 5.97 -22.30
N TRP A 99 -13.22 6.93 -21.54
CA TRP A 99 -13.75 6.70 -20.21
C TRP A 99 -14.92 5.72 -20.23
N ALA A 100 -15.92 5.96 -21.09
CA ALA A 100 -17.08 5.08 -21.22
C ALA A 100 -16.65 3.65 -21.61
N ALA A 101 -15.73 3.52 -22.58
CA ALA A 101 -15.27 2.20 -23.03
C ALA A 101 -14.41 1.45 -22.01
N ARG A 102 -13.62 2.17 -21.20
CA ARG A 102 -12.54 1.55 -20.42
C ARG A 102 -12.75 1.60 -18.91
N ILE A 103 -13.43 2.61 -18.39
CA ILE A 103 -13.56 2.88 -16.94
C ILE A 103 -14.96 2.60 -16.41
N GLU A 104 -16.00 2.91 -17.19
CA GLU A 104 -17.37 2.71 -16.73
C GLU A 104 -17.61 1.26 -16.30
N ASN A 105 -18.16 1.07 -15.10
CA ASN A 105 -18.34 -0.23 -14.43
C ASN A 105 -17.06 -0.99 -14.04
N LYS A 106 -15.92 -0.29 -13.92
CA LYS A 106 -14.65 -0.84 -13.40
C LYS A 106 -14.11 0.04 -12.28
N ALA A 107 -12.82 0.39 -12.30
CA ALA A 107 -12.15 1.26 -11.34
C ALA A 107 -12.49 2.76 -11.51
N ALA A 108 -13.77 3.08 -11.61
CA ALA A 108 -14.23 4.46 -11.60
C ALA A 108 -13.90 5.11 -10.25
N PRO A 109 -13.29 6.31 -10.23
CA PRO A 109 -13.13 7.05 -8.99
C PRO A 109 -14.50 7.49 -8.43
N HIS A 110 -14.50 8.05 -7.22
CA HIS A 110 -15.70 8.60 -6.59
C HIS A 110 -16.32 9.79 -7.35
N TYR A 111 -15.57 10.35 -8.29
CA TYR A 111 -16.01 11.41 -9.19
C TYR A 111 -16.27 10.90 -10.61
N GLY A 112 -17.12 11.62 -11.34
CA GLY A 112 -17.48 11.27 -12.72
C GLY A 112 -16.47 11.72 -13.79
N PRO A 113 -16.67 11.32 -15.05
CA PRO A 113 -15.79 11.67 -16.16
C PRO A 113 -15.63 13.19 -16.35
N ALA A 114 -16.69 13.96 -16.17
CA ALA A 114 -16.63 15.41 -16.32
C ALA A 114 -15.63 16.05 -15.33
N GLU A 115 -15.64 15.62 -14.07
CA GLU A 115 -14.70 16.11 -13.06
C GLU A 115 -13.27 15.61 -13.32
N ALA A 116 -13.11 14.35 -13.75
CA ALA A 116 -11.83 13.80 -14.19
C ALA A 116 -11.21 14.65 -15.31
N TRP A 117 -12.02 15.06 -16.29
CA TRP A 117 -11.60 15.95 -17.37
C TRP A 117 -11.14 17.31 -16.84
N GLN A 118 -11.88 17.91 -15.92
CA GLN A 118 -11.48 19.18 -15.29
C GLN A 118 -10.13 19.06 -14.56
N HIS A 119 -9.86 17.94 -13.89
CA HIS A 119 -8.56 17.70 -13.27
C HIS A 119 -7.43 17.63 -14.31
N LEU A 120 -7.64 16.93 -15.43
CA LEU A 120 -6.67 16.89 -16.54
C LEU A 120 -6.42 18.29 -17.13
N MET A 121 -7.48 19.07 -17.35
CA MET A 121 -7.40 20.43 -17.87
C MET A 121 -6.64 21.38 -16.93
N ARG A 122 -6.80 21.27 -15.61
CA ARG A 122 -6.01 22.06 -14.65
C ARG A 122 -4.52 21.76 -14.71
N VAL A 123 -4.16 20.50 -14.94
CA VAL A 123 -2.75 20.05 -14.94
C VAL A 123 -2.05 20.35 -16.27
N ALA A 124 -2.71 20.05 -17.39
CA ALA A 124 -2.10 20.06 -18.72
C ALA A 124 -3.02 20.58 -19.84
N GLY A 125 -4.10 21.30 -19.49
CA GLY A 125 -5.00 21.90 -20.46
C GLY A 125 -4.37 23.01 -21.29
N ARG A 126 -4.87 23.16 -22.51
CA ARG A 126 -4.52 24.17 -23.50
C ARG A 126 -5.68 25.15 -23.69
N LYS A 127 -5.39 26.27 -24.35
CA LYS A 127 -6.40 27.33 -24.64
C LYS A 127 -7.52 26.86 -25.58
N ASP A 128 -7.25 25.87 -26.41
CA ASP A 128 -8.19 25.26 -27.35
C ASP A 128 -9.13 24.23 -26.69
N GLY A 129 -9.03 24.03 -25.37
CA GLY A 129 -9.84 23.06 -24.64
C GLY A 129 -9.36 21.62 -24.75
N SER A 130 -8.18 21.36 -25.31
CA SER A 130 -7.54 20.03 -25.31
C SER A 130 -6.52 19.88 -24.18
N VAL A 131 -6.15 18.64 -23.87
CA VAL A 131 -5.07 18.31 -22.92
C VAL A 131 -3.82 17.91 -23.68
N ASP A 132 -2.69 18.51 -23.31
CA ASP A 132 -1.35 18.16 -23.82
C ASP A 132 -0.79 16.94 -23.09
N MET A 133 -0.66 15.81 -23.80
CA MET A 133 -0.26 14.54 -23.20
C MET A 133 1.21 14.51 -22.77
N GLN A 134 2.10 15.22 -23.47
CA GLN A 134 3.50 15.32 -23.07
C GLN A 134 3.64 16.13 -21.78
N ARG A 135 2.94 17.27 -21.70
CA ARG A 135 2.89 18.08 -20.48
C ARG A 135 2.25 17.32 -19.32
N LEU A 136 1.19 16.56 -19.58
CA LEU A 136 0.54 15.72 -18.57
C LEU A 136 1.52 14.68 -18.02
N ARG A 137 2.20 13.93 -18.89
CA ARG A 137 3.22 12.95 -18.49
C ARG A 137 4.34 13.59 -17.68
N LYS A 138 4.87 14.73 -18.15
CA LYS A 138 5.93 15.46 -17.43
C LYS A 138 5.51 15.93 -16.04
N ARG A 139 4.24 16.28 -15.84
CA ARG A 139 3.71 16.67 -14.52
C ARG A 139 3.45 15.47 -13.62
N LEU A 140 2.88 14.39 -14.18
CA LEU A 140 2.52 13.20 -13.42
C LEU A 140 3.71 12.30 -13.08
N GLY A 141 4.77 12.30 -13.89
CA GLY A 141 5.99 11.53 -13.64
C GLY A 141 6.96 12.16 -12.65
N GLN A 142 6.60 13.30 -12.04
CA GLN A 142 7.43 13.95 -11.01
C GLN A 142 7.34 13.20 -9.69
N THR A 143 8.36 13.32 -8.84
CA THR A 143 8.34 12.79 -7.47
C THR A 143 7.15 13.32 -6.65
N ARG A 144 6.65 14.51 -7.00
CA ARG A 144 5.46 15.14 -6.40
C ARG A 144 4.49 15.58 -7.50
N PRO A 145 3.66 14.66 -8.00
CA PRO A 145 2.61 14.99 -8.96
C PRO A 145 1.60 16.00 -8.41
N PRO A 146 0.84 16.70 -9.28
CA PRO A 146 -0.20 17.63 -8.88
C PRO A 146 -1.29 16.97 -8.03
N VAL A 147 -1.65 17.63 -6.93
CA VAL A 147 -2.57 17.09 -5.91
C VAL A 147 -3.97 16.78 -6.47
N GLU A 148 -4.35 17.46 -7.55
CA GLU A 148 -5.60 17.28 -8.27
C GLU A 148 -5.78 15.86 -8.85
N LEU A 149 -4.68 15.14 -9.08
CA LEU A 149 -4.68 13.79 -9.66
C LEU A 149 -4.03 12.75 -8.75
N THR A 150 -3.61 13.12 -7.53
CA THR A 150 -3.05 12.18 -6.56
C THR A 150 -4.12 11.75 -5.55
N LEU A 151 -4.07 10.50 -5.09
CA LEU A 151 -4.89 10.09 -3.95
C LEU A 151 -4.13 10.33 -2.64
N PRO A 152 -4.81 10.82 -1.59
CA PRO A 152 -4.17 11.11 -0.31
C PRO A 152 -3.77 9.87 0.50
N GLU A 153 -4.41 8.72 0.26
CA GLU A 153 -4.10 7.45 0.92
C GLU A 153 -3.83 6.33 -0.08
N TYR A 154 -3.08 5.33 0.37
CA TYR A 154 -2.67 4.19 -0.44
C TYR A 154 -3.66 3.03 -0.30
N GLY A 155 -4.32 2.62 -1.38
CA GLY A 155 -5.20 1.45 -1.36
C GLY A 155 -6.54 1.69 -2.02
N LEU A 156 -7.56 0.93 -1.61
CA LEU A 156 -8.91 0.99 -2.17
C LEU A 156 -9.83 1.84 -1.32
N HIS A 157 -10.94 2.30 -1.89
CA HIS A 157 -11.95 3.02 -1.13
C HIS A 157 -12.49 2.15 0.02
N GLY A 158 -12.58 2.75 1.21
CA GLY A 158 -12.90 2.06 2.45
C GLY A 158 -12.33 2.80 3.66
N PRO A 159 -12.48 2.22 4.85
CA PRO A 159 -11.96 2.81 6.09
C PRO A 159 -10.45 3.05 6.00
N ILE A 160 -9.97 3.96 6.83
CA ILE A 160 -8.57 4.38 6.82
C ILE A 160 -7.83 3.69 7.96
N VAL A 161 -6.93 2.79 7.59
CA VAL A 161 -6.12 1.99 8.49
C VAL A 161 -4.74 2.62 8.58
N GLY A 162 -4.32 2.97 9.79
CA GLY A 162 -3.06 3.67 9.98
C GLY A 162 -2.57 3.64 11.41
N THR A 163 -1.42 4.25 11.64
CA THR A 163 -0.94 4.45 12.99
C THR A 163 -1.58 5.70 13.61
N ILE A 164 -1.65 5.74 14.94
CA ILE A 164 -2.06 6.94 15.67
C ILE A 164 -1.19 8.14 15.26
N HIS A 165 0.12 7.93 15.14
CA HIS A 165 1.08 8.94 14.69
C HIS A 165 0.77 9.49 13.29
N ALA A 166 0.47 8.62 12.33
CA ALA A 166 0.15 9.03 10.96
C ALA A 166 -1.20 9.78 10.84
N SER A 167 -2.03 9.70 11.87
CA SER A 167 -3.37 10.30 11.94
C SER A 167 -3.44 11.54 12.83
N LYS A 168 -2.30 12.04 13.32
CA LYS A 168 -2.25 13.28 14.12
C LYS A 168 -2.88 14.45 13.37
N GLY A 169 -3.80 15.16 14.02
CA GLY A 169 -4.52 16.30 13.46
C GLY A 169 -5.71 15.94 12.56
N ARG A 170 -5.96 14.64 12.31
CA ARG A 170 -7.19 14.17 11.69
C ARG A 170 -8.21 13.82 12.76
N GLU A 171 -9.49 13.87 12.42
CA GLU A 171 -10.60 13.41 13.25
C GLU A 171 -11.61 12.71 12.34
N ALA A 172 -12.41 11.80 12.90
CA ALA A 172 -13.48 11.13 12.20
C ALA A 172 -14.70 10.97 13.11
N SER A 173 -15.87 10.77 12.51
CA SER A 173 -17.09 10.50 13.27
C SER A 173 -16.91 9.26 14.13
N ASN A 174 -16.43 8.15 13.54
CA ASN A 174 -16.15 6.92 14.25
C ASN A 174 -14.66 6.58 14.20
N VAL A 175 -14.12 6.14 15.33
CA VAL A 175 -12.74 5.67 15.44
C VAL A 175 -12.71 4.32 16.14
N VAL A 176 -12.01 3.37 15.54
CA VAL A 176 -11.60 2.13 16.20
C VAL A 176 -10.16 2.29 16.67
N LEU A 177 -9.97 2.34 17.98
CA LEU A 177 -8.66 2.39 18.60
C LEU A 177 -8.25 0.99 19.05
N LEU A 178 -7.19 0.45 18.45
CA LEU A 178 -6.68 -0.87 18.76
C LEU A 178 -5.58 -0.74 19.83
N LEU A 179 -5.90 -1.16 21.04
CA LEU A 179 -4.99 -1.07 22.17
C LEU A 179 -4.09 -2.31 22.21
N PRO A 180 -2.75 -2.14 22.30
CA PRO A 180 -1.83 -3.27 22.40
C PRO A 180 -1.97 -3.95 23.76
N ASN A 181 -2.20 -5.26 23.73
CA ASN A 181 -2.15 -6.11 24.91
C ASN A 181 -0.69 -6.35 25.33
N GLY A 182 -0.35 -6.02 26.58
CA GLY A 182 0.96 -6.32 27.16
C GLY A 182 2.08 -5.38 26.71
N ALA A 183 1.83 -4.07 26.63
CA ALA A 183 2.88 -3.09 26.39
C ALA A 183 3.98 -3.17 27.46
N GLU A 184 5.23 -3.25 27.03
CA GLU A 184 6.43 -3.19 27.88
C GLU A 184 7.17 -1.90 27.54
N PHE A 185 7.54 -1.13 28.56
CA PHE A 185 8.23 0.15 28.42
C PHE A 185 9.67 0.03 28.93
N GLU A 186 10.59 0.70 28.26
CA GLU A 186 12.00 0.73 28.65
C GLU A 186 12.27 1.71 29.79
N SER A 187 11.46 2.77 29.89
CA SER A 187 11.54 3.79 30.94
C SER A 187 10.18 4.40 31.30
N ILE A 188 10.15 5.25 32.33
CA ILE A 188 8.95 6.01 32.71
C ILE A 188 8.61 7.05 31.65
N GLU A 189 9.62 7.70 31.05
CA GLU A 189 9.42 8.65 29.95
C GLU A 189 8.76 7.99 28.74
N ASP A 190 9.19 6.77 28.41
CA ASP A 190 8.58 5.93 27.37
C ASP A 190 7.12 5.61 27.70
N GLU A 191 6.82 5.21 28.94
CA GLU A 191 5.43 5.00 29.38
C GLU A 191 4.57 6.28 29.27
N ILE A 192 5.12 7.45 29.62
CA ILE A 192 4.42 8.74 29.52
C ILE A 192 4.17 9.11 28.05
N GLU A 193 5.15 8.89 27.16
CA GLU A 193 4.98 9.11 25.73
C GLU A 193 3.87 8.21 25.17
N GLU A 194 3.92 6.92 25.47
CA GLU A 194 2.93 5.94 25.04
C GLU A 194 1.52 6.26 25.56
N THR A 195 1.44 6.74 26.80
CA THR A 195 0.18 7.24 27.38
C THR A 195 -0.40 8.39 26.55
N ARG A 196 0.44 9.36 26.16
CA ARG A 196 0.00 10.49 25.33
C ARG A 196 -0.46 10.03 23.95
N VAL A 197 0.23 9.04 23.37
CA VAL A 197 -0.15 8.45 22.09
C VAL A 197 -1.54 7.83 22.18
N LEU A 198 -1.83 7.01 23.21
CA LEU A 198 -3.16 6.44 23.40
C LEU A 198 -4.25 7.51 23.55
N PHE A 199 -3.99 8.54 24.34
CA PHE A 199 -4.91 9.67 24.51
C PHE A 199 -5.17 10.41 23.18
N VAL A 200 -4.13 10.65 22.38
CA VAL A 200 -4.27 11.24 21.04
C VAL A 200 -5.14 10.36 20.16
N GLY A 201 -4.96 9.03 20.19
CA GLY A 201 -5.78 8.07 19.46
C GLY A 201 -7.25 8.13 19.84
N ALA A 202 -7.56 8.11 21.14
CA ALA A 202 -8.93 8.14 21.65
C ALA A 202 -9.66 9.46 21.31
N THR A 203 -8.93 10.59 21.35
CA THR A 203 -9.48 11.91 21.01
C THR A 203 -9.66 12.16 19.51
N ARG A 204 -9.40 11.17 18.65
CA ARG A 204 -9.70 11.28 17.21
C ARG A 204 -11.19 11.11 16.90
N ALA A 205 -11.94 10.49 17.81
CA ALA A 205 -13.38 10.27 17.67
C ALA A 205 -14.17 11.55 17.94
N ARG A 206 -15.08 11.90 17.02
CA ARG A 206 -16.04 13.01 17.22
C ARG A 206 -17.38 12.54 17.77
N ALA A 207 -17.83 11.35 17.36
CA ALA A 207 -19.15 10.83 17.70
C ALA A 207 -19.06 9.48 18.41
N SER A 208 -18.28 8.53 17.89
CA SER A 208 -18.13 7.21 18.52
C SER A 208 -16.70 6.71 18.59
N LEU A 209 -16.34 6.18 19.75
CA LEU A 209 -15.07 5.52 20.01
C LEU A 209 -15.32 4.03 20.29
N ILE A 210 -14.70 3.20 19.47
CA ILE A 210 -14.70 1.75 19.60
C ILE A 210 -13.30 1.31 20.02
N VAL A 211 -13.20 0.47 21.05
CA VAL A 211 -11.92 -0.06 21.51
C VAL A 211 -11.81 -1.54 21.18
N GLY A 212 -10.81 -1.86 20.36
CA GLY A 212 -10.44 -3.24 20.05
C GLY A 212 -9.13 -3.64 20.69
N GLU A 213 -8.84 -4.93 20.65
CA GLU A 213 -7.57 -5.49 21.13
C GLU A 213 -6.63 -5.78 19.96
N SER A 214 -5.36 -5.39 20.10
CA SER A 214 -4.28 -5.84 19.23
C SER A 214 -3.19 -6.53 20.03
N ASN A 215 -2.45 -7.42 19.37
CA ASN A 215 -1.24 -7.97 19.95
C ASN A 215 -0.11 -6.96 19.78
N ALA A 216 0.61 -6.66 20.87
CA ALA A 216 1.85 -5.90 20.78
C ALA A 216 2.88 -6.68 19.95
N PHE A 217 3.26 -6.14 18.80
CA PHE A 217 4.26 -6.77 17.94
C PHE A 217 5.61 -6.07 18.06
N ARG A 218 6.61 -6.77 18.63
CA ARG A 218 8.01 -6.37 18.46
C ARG A 218 8.43 -6.59 17.02
N ALA A 219 8.75 -5.50 16.34
CA ALA A 219 9.26 -5.48 14.99
C ALA A 219 10.46 -4.53 14.89
N SER A 220 11.36 -4.84 13.96
CA SER A 220 12.55 -4.05 13.67
C SER A 220 12.37 -3.36 12.32
N THR A 221 13.10 -2.25 12.14
CA THR A 221 13.07 -1.47 10.89
C THR A 221 14.49 -1.42 10.33
N LEU A 222 14.66 -1.77 9.06
CA LEU A 222 15.94 -1.65 8.35
C LEU A 222 16.24 -0.19 8.00
N ALA A 223 17.45 0.10 7.54
CA ALA A 223 17.83 1.43 7.06
C ALA A 223 16.97 1.89 5.86
N SER A 224 16.49 0.96 5.03
CA SER A 224 15.51 1.21 3.96
C SER A 224 14.11 1.63 4.47
N GLY A 225 13.90 1.58 5.78
CA GLY A 225 12.63 1.82 6.45
C GLY A 225 11.67 0.62 6.37
N ARG A 226 12.09 -0.51 5.80
CA ARG A 226 11.30 -1.74 5.72
C ARG A 226 11.17 -2.38 7.10
N VAL A 227 9.94 -2.66 7.50
CA VAL A 227 9.68 -3.36 8.75
C VAL A 227 9.78 -4.87 8.56
N HIS A 228 10.34 -5.55 9.56
CA HIS A 228 10.35 -7.00 9.64
C HIS A 228 10.21 -7.48 11.08
N ARG A 229 9.74 -8.72 11.28
CA ARG A 229 9.72 -9.35 12.62
C ARG A 229 9.83 -10.86 12.55
N SER A 230 10.42 -11.43 13.58
CA SER A 230 10.39 -12.88 13.78
C SER A 230 8.96 -13.35 14.08
N ALA A 231 8.58 -14.50 13.50
CA ALA A 231 7.30 -15.16 13.71
C ALA A 231 7.49 -16.67 13.89
N LYS A 232 6.44 -17.36 14.38
CA LYS A 232 6.43 -18.82 14.61
C LYS A 232 7.67 -19.33 15.36
N ASN A 233 8.03 -18.68 16.47
CA ASN A 233 9.21 -19.01 17.29
C ASN A 233 10.54 -19.01 16.48
N GLY A 234 10.71 -18.07 15.55
CA GLY A 234 11.94 -17.94 14.76
C GLY A 234 11.96 -18.73 13.45
N LYS A 235 10.96 -19.57 13.19
CA LYS A 235 10.85 -20.38 11.96
C LYS A 235 10.52 -19.55 10.72
N SER A 236 9.97 -18.36 10.87
CA SER A 236 9.68 -17.45 9.76
C SER A 236 9.93 -16.01 10.17
N THR A 237 10.04 -15.11 9.19
CA THR A 237 10.10 -13.67 9.40
C THR A 237 9.03 -12.98 8.58
N MET A 238 8.16 -12.21 9.22
CA MET A 238 7.24 -11.33 8.49
C MET A 238 8.05 -10.16 7.93
N VAL A 239 7.93 -9.86 6.65
CA VAL A 239 8.70 -8.80 5.99
C VAL A 239 7.75 -7.93 5.17
N GLU A 240 7.88 -6.61 5.32
CA GLU A 240 7.05 -5.64 4.60
C GLU A 240 7.39 -5.66 3.11
N ILE A 241 6.38 -5.63 2.24
CA ILE A 241 6.54 -5.62 0.78
C ILE A 241 5.67 -4.50 0.18
N GLY A 242 6.16 -3.89 -0.90
CA GLY A 242 5.43 -2.93 -1.70
C GLY A 242 5.78 -1.48 -1.37
N ARG A 243 6.94 -1.25 -0.75
CA ARG A 243 7.47 0.09 -0.49
C ARG A 243 7.79 0.80 -1.81
N ASP A 244 7.93 2.11 -1.72
CA ASP A 244 8.39 2.91 -2.85
C ASP A 244 9.70 2.35 -3.43
N GLY A 245 9.75 2.23 -4.76
CA GLY A 245 10.85 1.59 -5.48
C GLY A 245 10.87 0.06 -5.47
N ASP A 246 9.98 -0.65 -4.76
CA ASP A 246 9.88 -2.11 -4.86
C ASP A 246 9.34 -2.54 -6.23
N ILE A 247 8.50 -1.72 -6.85
CA ILE A 247 7.93 -1.97 -8.18
C ILE A 247 8.29 -0.79 -9.08
N THR A 248 8.82 -1.08 -10.27
CA THR A 248 9.20 -0.07 -11.27
C THR A 248 8.48 -0.32 -12.59
N ALA A 249 8.45 0.68 -13.48
CA ALA A 249 7.90 0.53 -14.83
C ALA A 249 8.53 -0.65 -15.59
N ARG A 250 9.86 -0.77 -15.53
CA ARG A 250 10.61 -1.90 -16.11
C ARG A 250 10.17 -3.24 -15.50
N GLY A 251 9.97 -3.29 -14.18
CA GLY A 251 9.46 -4.46 -13.49
C GLY A 251 8.05 -4.88 -13.91
N LEU A 252 7.28 -4.05 -14.61
CA LEU A 252 5.90 -4.35 -15.02
C LEU A 252 5.80 -4.74 -16.50
N VAL A 253 6.55 -4.04 -17.37
CA VAL A 253 6.41 -4.15 -18.83
C VAL A 253 7.75 -4.08 -19.57
N GLY A 254 8.88 -4.16 -18.86
CA GLY A 254 10.24 -4.12 -19.43
C GLY A 254 10.56 -5.33 -20.31
N ARG A 255 11.30 -5.10 -21.40
CA ARG A 255 11.68 -6.16 -22.35
C ARG A 255 12.64 -7.21 -21.77
N SER A 256 13.39 -6.84 -20.73
CA SER A 256 14.25 -7.77 -19.99
C SER A 256 13.47 -8.70 -19.05
N GLU A 257 12.28 -8.28 -18.60
CA GLU A 257 11.48 -9.02 -17.63
C GLU A 257 10.32 -9.78 -18.28
N PHE A 258 9.78 -9.25 -19.38
CA PHE A 258 8.56 -9.74 -20.01
C PHE A 258 8.68 -9.75 -21.53
N SER A 259 8.15 -10.81 -22.15
CA SER A 259 7.74 -10.75 -23.55
C SER A 259 6.58 -9.76 -23.71
N ALA A 260 6.38 -9.22 -24.92
CA ALA A 260 5.26 -8.32 -25.18
C ALA A 260 3.89 -8.96 -24.84
N ALA A 261 3.74 -10.26 -25.12
CA ALA A 261 2.51 -11.00 -24.82
C ALA A 261 2.30 -11.15 -23.30
N ASP A 262 3.35 -11.46 -22.53
CA ASP A 262 3.25 -11.59 -21.08
C ASP A 262 2.98 -10.23 -20.41
N ALA A 263 3.62 -9.16 -20.89
CA ALA A 263 3.36 -7.80 -20.41
C ALA A 263 1.89 -7.39 -20.65
N ALA A 264 1.36 -7.67 -21.84
CA ALA A 264 -0.05 -7.42 -22.17
C ALA A 264 -1.01 -8.25 -21.30
N ALA A 265 -0.72 -9.53 -21.08
CA ALA A 265 -1.52 -10.38 -20.20
C ALA A 265 -1.50 -9.88 -18.75
N GLY A 266 -0.34 -9.43 -18.25
CA GLY A 266 -0.19 -8.84 -16.93
C GLY A 266 -1.01 -7.56 -16.76
N GLN A 267 -0.91 -6.62 -17.70
CA GLN A 267 -1.64 -5.34 -17.67
C GLN A 267 -3.15 -5.53 -17.86
N ALA A 268 -3.57 -6.49 -18.68
CA ALA A 268 -4.97 -6.87 -18.82
C ALA A 268 -5.53 -7.46 -17.51
N PHE A 269 -4.76 -8.32 -16.83
CA PHE A 269 -5.15 -8.82 -15.51
C PHE A 269 -5.28 -7.69 -14.50
N LEU A 270 -4.27 -6.81 -14.40
CA LEU A 270 -4.31 -5.67 -13.47
C LEU A 270 -5.51 -4.75 -13.74
N THR A 271 -5.88 -4.55 -15.01
CA THR A 271 -7.08 -3.78 -15.37
C THR A 271 -8.35 -4.41 -14.81
N LYS A 272 -8.46 -5.75 -14.84
CA LYS A 272 -9.61 -6.50 -14.30
C LYS A 272 -9.70 -6.40 -12.77
N VAL A 273 -8.58 -6.22 -12.08
CA VAL A 273 -8.53 -6.20 -10.61
C VAL A 273 -8.16 -4.83 -10.04
N ALA A 274 -8.33 -3.77 -10.83
CA ALA A 274 -7.85 -2.43 -10.49
C ALA A 274 -8.49 -1.87 -9.20
N ASP A 275 -9.71 -2.30 -8.90
CA ASP A 275 -10.53 -1.93 -7.74
C ASP A 275 -10.77 -3.11 -6.77
N VAL A 276 -10.02 -4.21 -6.90
CA VAL A 276 -10.22 -5.45 -6.14
C VAL A 276 -9.02 -5.78 -5.27
N VAL A 277 -9.27 -6.14 -4.00
CA VAL A 277 -8.23 -6.70 -3.12
C VAL A 277 -7.74 -8.02 -3.71
N THR A 278 -6.47 -8.08 -4.08
CA THR A 278 -5.92 -9.20 -4.85
C THR A 278 -4.82 -9.91 -4.06
N THR A 279 -4.80 -11.24 -4.13
CA THR A 279 -3.74 -12.05 -3.55
C THR A 279 -2.75 -12.48 -4.63
N TYR A 280 -1.47 -12.20 -4.38
CA TYR A 280 -0.36 -12.55 -5.24
C TYR A 280 0.55 -13.59 -4.58
N LYS A 281 1.34 -14.23 -5.42
CA LYS A 281 2.48 -15.06 -5.04
C LYS A 281 3.75 -14.42 -5.58
N LEU A 282 4.81 -14.46 -4.79
CA LEU A 282 6.15 -14.09 -5.24
C LEU A 282 6.96 -15.34 -5.55
N GLU A 283 7.68 -15.33 -6.65
CA GLU A 283 8.54 -16.44 -7.09
C GLU A 283 9.93 -15.88 -7.42
N ALA A 284 10.96 -16.34 -6.72
CA ALA A 284 12.33 -15.95 -7.01
C ALA A 284 12.74 -16.52 -8.37
N ASP A 285 13.35 -15.68 -9.21
CA ASP A 285 13.74 -16.05 -10.57
C ASP A 285 15.25 -15.83 -10.77
N ALA A 286 15.96 -16.91 -11.07
CA ALA A 286 17.40 -16.89 -11.33
C ALA A 286 17.75 -16.04 -12.56
N ASP A 287 16.88 -16.01 -13.57
CA ASP A 287 17.09 -15.21 -14.79
C ASP A 287 16.96 -13.71 -14.52
N LEU A 288 16.31 -13.35 -13.40
CA LEU A 288 16.18 -11.97 -12.94
C LEU A 288 17.12 -11.65 -11.78
N ASP A 289 18.23 -12.37 -11.66
CA ASP A 289 19.22 -12.19 -10.58
C ASP A 289 18.57 -12.39 -9.19
N TRP A 290 17.77 -13.45 -9.08
CA TRP A 290 17.04 -13.85 -7.87
C TRP A 290 16.08 -12.77 -7.33
N ARG A 291 15.63 -11.85 -8.19
CA ARG A 291 14.48 -10.99 -7.89
C ARG A 291 13.19 -11.81 -7.92
N TYR A 292 12.14 -11.26 -7.31
CA TYR A 292 10.86 -11.92 -7.21
C TYR A 292 9.91 -11.48 -8.32
N ARG A 293 9.42 -12.42 -9.12
CA ARG A 293 8.25 -12.21 -9.97
C ARG A 293 6.99 -12.15 -9.12
N ILE A 294 6.06 -11.30 -9.51
CA ILE A 294 4.72 -11.17 -8.94
C ILE A 294 3.76 -11.95 -9.84
N ARG A 295 3.13 -12.99 -9.29
CA ARG A 295 2.13 -13.81 -9.97
C ARG A 295 0.76 -13.62 -9.35
N ALA A 296 -0.27 -13.51 -10.18
CA ALA A 296 -1.65 -13.50 -9.73
C ALA A 296 -2.08 -14.91 -9.27
N GLY A 297 -2.26 -15.12 -7.96
CA GLY A 297 -2.56 -16.45 -7.41
C GLY A 297 -1.52 -17.52 -7.78
N ASN A 298 -1.97 -18.78 -7.87
CA ASN A 298 -1.09 -19.92 -8.17
C ASN A 298 -0.89 -20.17 -9.67
N GLU A 299 -1.94 -19.95 -10.47
CA GLU A 299 -1.96 -20.28 -11.91
C GLU A 299 -2.16 -19.05 -12.81
N GLY A 300 -2.32 -17.87 -12.23
CA GLY A 300 -2.55 -16.65 -13.00
C GLY A 300 -1.29 -16.11 -13.68
N PRO A 301 -1.46 -15.03 -14.47
CA PRO A 301 -0.37 -14.41 -15.20
C PRO A 301 0.67 -13.80 -14.25
N ARG A 302 1.87 -13.60 -14.80
CA ARG A 302 2.89 -12.75 -14.18
C ARG A 302 2.47 -11.30 -14.41
N VAL A 303 2.38 -10.52 -13.34
CA VAL A 303 1.88 -9.13 -13.38
C VAL A 303 2.97 -8.11 -13.11
N GLY A 304 4.16 -8.57 -12.72
CA GLY A 304 5.33 -7.73 -12.50
C GLY A 304 6.50 -8.50 -11.91
N ALA A 305 7.55 -7.77 -11.57
CA ALA A 305 8.72 -8.24 -10.87
C ALA A 305 9.18 -7.13 -9.91
N LEU A 306 9.57 -7.53 -8.70
CA LEU A 306 10.11 -6.62 -7.72
C LEU A 306 11.53 -6.19 -8.11
N SER A 307 11.92 -5.00 -7.67
CA SER A 307 13.28 -4.48 -7.79
C SER A 307 14.23 -5.23 -6.85
N ARG A 308 15.53 -4.94 -6.96
CA ARG A 308 16.54 -5.53 -6.08
C ARG A 308 16.43 -5.07 -4.63
N ASN A 309 15.66 -4.02 -4.35
CA ASN A 309 15.53 -3.45 -3.01
C ASN A 309 15.08 -4.52 -2.00
N LEU A 310 14.02 -5.28 -2.33
CA LEU A 310 13.57 -6.36 -1.46
C LEU A 310 14.66 -7.43 -1.27
N THR A 311 15.33 -7.86 -2.35
CA THR A 311 16.37 -8.89 -2.24
C THR A 311 17.53 -8.43 -1.35
N TYR A 312 17.97 -7.17 -1.46
CA TYR A 312 18.99 -6.60 -0.58
C TYR A 312 18.54 -6.54 0.87
N ASP A 313 17.31 -6.09 1.13
CA ASP A 313 16.73 -6.04 2.46
C ASP A 313 16.62 -7.44 3.10
N LEU A 314 16.28 -8.48 2.32
CA LEU A 314 16.23 -9.86 2.82
C LEU A 314 17.61 -10.38 3.23
N TRP A 315 18.66 -10.04 2.48
CA TRP A 315 20.03 -10.38 2.86
C TRP A 315 20.53 -9.59 4.06
N GLU A 316 20.10 -8.33 4.21
CA GLU A 316 20.38 -7.52 5.41
C GLU A 316 19.73 -8.13 6.66
N ILE A 317 18.47 -8.59 6.55
CA ILE A 317 17.79 -9.31 7.64
C ILE A 317 18.58 -10.57 8.05
N LEU A 318 19.05 -11.36 7.08
CA LEU A 318 19.88 -12.53 7.38
C LEU A 318 21.22 -12.15 8.00
N SER A 319 21.83 -11.05 7.58
CA SER A 319 23.06 -10.51 8.17
C SER A 319 22.86 -10.12 9.63
N ASN A 320 21.81 -9.37 9.93
CA ASN A 320 21.47 -8.93 11.29
C ASN A 320 21.15 -10.09 12.24
N ARG A 321 20.77 -11.24 11.67
CA ARG A 321 20.52 -12.49 12.40
C ARG A 321 21.73 -13.42 12.48
N ASN A 322 22.89 -13.05 11.94
CA ASN A 322 24.07 -13.91 11.78
C ASN A 322 23.78 -15.21 11.00
N GLN A 323 22.85 -15.15 10.04
CA GLN A 323 22.37 -16.29 9.25
C GLN A 323 22.72 -16.19 7.76
N LYS A 324 23.43 -15.13 7.33
CA LYS A 324 23.77 -14.87 5.93
C LYS A 324 24.53 -16.01 5.23
N ASN A 325 25.33 -16.78 5.98
CA ASN A 325 26.13 -17.89 5.46
C ASN A 325 25.44 -19.25 5.57
N SER A 326 24.33 -19.35 6.33
CA SER A 326 23.65 -20.61 6.63
C SER A 326 22.23 -20.70 6.07
N HIS A 327 21.64 -19.57 5.69
CA HIS A 327 20.29 -19.50 5.16
C HIS A 327 20.26 -18.62 3.91
N ARG A 328 19.20 -18.76 3.12
CA ARG A 328 18.94 -17.98 1.92
C ARG A 328 17.51 -17.43 1.92
N PRO A 329 17.25 -16.32 1.22
CA PRO A 329 15.90 -15.89 0.91
C PRO A 329 15.08 -17.03 0.26
N PRO A 330 13.78 -17.17 0.58
CA PRO A 330 12.96 -18.26 0.09
C PRO A 330 12.75 -18.16 -1.43
N GLY A 331 12.62 -19.32 -2.09
CA GLY A 331 12.30 -19.37 -3.52
C GLY A 331 10.88 -18.89 -3.87
N TYR A 332 9.97 -18.82 -2.88
CA TYR A 332 8.63 -18.27 -3.08
C TYR A 332 8.05 -17.69 -1.79
N VAL A 333 7.07 -16.79 -1.94
CA VAL A 333 6.29 -16.21 -0.83
C VAL A 333 4.83 -16.19 -1.23
N ASN A 334 3.99 -16.80 -0.40
CA ASN A 334 2.54 -16.87 -0.64
C ASN A 334 1.80 -15.74 0.07
N HIS A 335 0.55 -15.53 -0.37
CA HIS A 335 -0.40 -14.62 0.27
C HIS A 335 0.03 -13.15 0.30
N VAL A 336 0.72 -12.66 -0.73
CA VAL A 336 1.10 -11.25 -0.82
C VAL A 336 -0.11 -10.41 -1.22
N ARG A 337 -0.57 -9.52 -0.34
CA ARG A 337 -1.81 -8.76 -0.55
C ARG A 337 -1.58 -7.46 -1.31
N GLY A 338 -2.43 -7.20 -2.29
CA GLY A 338 -2.54 -5.91 -2.98
C GLY A 338 -3.89 -5.24 -2.76
N GLN A 339 -3.85 -3.93 -2.59
CA GLN A 339 -4.97 -3.04 -2.36
C GLN A 339 -5.36 -2.33 -3.67
N GLY A 340 -5.75 -3.12 -4.67
CA GLY A 340 -6.08 -2.64 -6.02
C GLY A 340 -4.85 -2.28 -6.86
N CYS A 341 -5.03 -1.36 -7.80
CA CYS A 341 -3.98 -0.87 -8.69
C CYS A 341 -3.81 0.66 -8.62
N ALA A 342 -2.66 1.13 -9.11
CA ALA A 342 -2.31 2.52 -9.29
C ALA A 342 -1.72 2.74 -10.68
N THR A 343 -1.48 4.00 -11.02
CA THR A 343 -0.76 4.37 -12.24
C THR A 343 0.68 4.77 -11.94
N ILE A 344 1.62 4.26 -12.72
CA ILE A 344 2.96 4.83 -12.91
C ILE A 344 2.93 5.64 -14.20
N VAL A 345 3.44 6.87 -14.16
CA VAL A 345 3.61 7.71 -15.36
C VAL A 345 5.08 8.01 -15.56
N LEU A 346 5.59 7.73 -16.75
CA LEU A 346 6.94 8.08 -17.16
C LEU A 346 6.91 9.38 -17.96
N SER A 347 7.78 10.31 -17.56
CA SER A 347 8.00 11.56 -18.32
C SER A 347 8.49 11.24 -19.74
N PRO A 348 8.23 12.09 -20.75
CA PRO A 348 8.69 11.84 -22.12
C PRO A 348 10.22 11.71 -22.29
N ASP A 349 10.98 12.23 -21.32
CA ASP A 349 12.43 12.21 -21.23
C ASP A 349 12.97 11.12 -20.29
N ASP A 350 12.13 10.19 -19.84
CA ASP A 350 12.55 9.10 -18.96
C ASP A 350 13.35 8.04 -19.72
N ASN A 351 14.55 7.73 -19.22
CA ASN A 351 15.46 6.77 -19.83
C ASN A 351 14.92 5.33 -19.83
N ASP A 352 13.94 5.01 -18.98
CA ASP A 352 13.37 3.67 -18.94
C ASP A 352 12.47 3.40 -20.17
N LEU A 353 11.93 4.42 -20.85
CA LEU A 353 10.99 4.25 -21.97
C LEU A 353 11.53 3.32 -23.05
N ASP A 354 12.79 3.51 -23.44
CA ASP A 354 13.45 2.72 -24.48
C ASP A 354 13.62 1.26 -24.09
N THR A 355 13.44 0.90 -22.82
CA THR A 355 13.57 -0.47 -22.31
C THR A 355 12.23 -1.22 -22.22
N LEU A 356 11.11 -0.54 -22.46
CA LEU A 356 9.77 -1.10 -22.28
C LEU A 356 9.23 -1.75 -23.56
N ASN A 357 8.26 -2.64 -23.38
CA ASN A 357 7.41 -3.11 -24.47
C ASN A 357 6.39 -2.02 -24.87
N GLU A 358 5.89 -2.10 -26.10
CA GLU A 358 4.74 -1.29 -26.53
C GLU A 358 3.42 -1.86 -26.01
N PRO A 359 2.39 -1.03 -25.78
CA PRO A 359 2.32 0.41 -26.09
C PRO A 359 2.88 1.35 -24.99
N TRP A 360 3.39 0.78 -23.89
CA TRP A 360 3.78 1.54 -22.71
C TRP A 360 5.04 2.38 -22.91
N ALA A 361 5.94 1.96 -23.80
CA ALA A 361 7.09 2.76 -24.20
C ALA A 361 6.64 4.08 -24.85
N SER A 362 5.65 4.03 -25.76
CA SER A 362 5.15 5.23 -26.42
C SER A 362 4.22 6.07 -25.53
N SER A 363 3.29 5.44 -24.80
CA SER A 363 2.29 6.17 -23.99
C SER A 363 2.86 6.69 -22.67
N GLY A 364 3.77 5.95 -22.03
CA GLY A 364 4.31 6.25 -20.70
C GLY A 364 3.34 6.04 -19.54
N PHE A 365 2.17 5.41 -19.74
CA PHE A 365 1.18 5.14 -18.69
C PHE A 365 1.08 3.65 -18.39
N ILE A 366 1.43 3.24 -17.18
CA ILE A 366 1.54 1.81 -16.81
C ILE A 366 0.72 1.55 -15.56
N LEU A 367 -0.04 0.46 -15.56
CA LEU A 367 -0.78 0.02 -14.39
C LEU A 367 0.15 -0.78 -13.46
N THR A 368 0.13 -0.48 -12.17
CA THR A 368 0.93 -1.16 -11.14
C THR A 368 0.03 -1.71 -10.03
N PRO A 369 0.26 -2.93 -9.51
CA PRO A 369 -0.47 -3.41 -8.34
C PRO A 369 -0.05 -2.62 -7.10
N ARG A 370 -1.02 -2.22 -6.27
CA ARG A 370 -0.77 -1.57 -4.97
C ARG A 370 -0.45 -2.61 -3.91
N ILE A 371 0.75 -3.18 -3.94
CA ILE A 371 1.17 -4.13 -2.91
C ILE A 371 1.43 -3.38 -1.59
N ALA A 372 0.84 -3.86 -0.51
CA ALA A 372 1.16 -3.45 0.85
C ALA A 372 0.94 -4.67 1.76
N ALA A 373 1.96 -5.52 1.80
CA ALA A 373 1.86 -6.85 2.37
C ALA A 373 2.88 -7.05 3.49
N PHE A 374 2.60 -8.02 4.35
CA PHE A 374 3.50 -8.42 5.43
C PHE A 374 3.50 -9.94 5.60
N PRO A 375 3.81 -10.71 4.55
CA PRO A 375 3.71 -12.17 4.58
C PRO A 375 4.90 -12.79 5.33
N PRO A 376 4.77 -14.07 5.76
CA PRO A 376 5.89 -14.82 6.33
C PRO A 376 6.88 -15.29 5.25
N PHE A 377 8.15 -14.96 5.45
CA PHE A 377 9.30 -15.50 4.73
C PHE A 377 9.93 -16.65 5.52
N PHE A 378 10.11 -17.79 4.87
CA PHE A 378 10.75 -18.98 5.45
C PHE A 378 12.16 -19.11 4.89
N PHE A 379 13.13 -18.46 5.55
CA PHE A 379 14.54 -18.58 5.19
C PHE A 379 15.03 -20.02 5.38
N SER A 380 15.80 -20.53 4.43
CA SER A 380 16.24 -21.94 4.38
C SER A 380 17.70 -22.09 4.03
#